data_AF-A0A4V2ZSA1-F1
#
_entry.id   AF-A0A4V2ZSA1-F1
#
_cell.length_a   1.000
_cell.length_b   1.000
_cell.length_c   1.000
_cell.angle_alpha   90.00
_cell.angle_beta   90.00
_cell.angle_gamma   90.00
#
_symmetry.space_group_name_H-M   'P 1'
#
loop_
_entity.id
_entity.type
_entity.pdbx_description
1 polymer ?
#
loop_
_entity_poly.entity_id
_entity_poly.type
_entity_poly.pdbx_seq_one_letter_code
_entity_poly.pdbx_strand_id
1 'polypeptide(L)'
;MTDSDEADAARRWAAAERAAAGLPPETGPAPGRGQAWVLTAVVVLAAGVFAGFVAFVLLLPQSLFGGAVAVPGWLQTTGLIIEWAGILLGIFVWVRAGRTGERPISMNLVVAQLSFTQKRRVANQIKGREPAHPEEMRVVIAAARQAVAVQRFSLRLLLAYVLFALGNLMWTDWVLARILYAIALAVFVVAVPLSLKKLRRVEDFLQNTVPDAPPAP
;
A
#
# COMPACT_ATOMS: atom_id res chain seq x y z
N MET A 1 18.68 -26.65 -18.09
CA MET A 1 18.84 -25.46 -17.24
C MET A 1 20.31 -25.14 -17.30
N THR A 2 20.64 -24.03 -17.94
CA THR A 2 21.99 -23.69 -18.42
C THR A 2 22.73 -22.85 -17.38
N ASP A 3 24.06 -22.92 -17.35
CA ASP A 3 24.93 -22.10 -16.49
C ASP A 3 24.61 -20.59 -16.56
N SER A 4 24.01 -20.14 -17.67
CA SER A 4 23.51 -18.78 -17.84
C SER A 4 22.40 -18.39 -16.85
N ASP A 5 21.47 -19.30 -16.56
CA ASP A 5 20.32 -19.05 -15.68
C ASP A 5 20.76 -18.92 -14.22
N GLU A 6 21.75 -19.71 -13.81
CA GLU A 6 22.36 -19.66 -12.48
C GLU A 6 23.20 -18.39 -12.29
N ALA A 7 24.00 -18.03 -13.30
CA ALA A 7 24.75 -16.77 -13.29
C ALA A 7 23.84 -15.54 -13.21
N ASP A 8 22.72 -15.54 -13.94
CA ASP A 8 21.73 -14.47 -13.89
C ASP A 8 20.95 -14.43 -12.58
N ALA A 9 20.69 -15.60 -11.96
CA ALA A 9 20.09 -15.67 -10.63
C ALA A 9 21.02 -15.10 -9.56
N ALA A 10 22.32 -15.45 -9.60
CA ALA A 10 23.34 -14.94 -8.69
C ALA A 10 23.50 -13.42 -8.81
N ARG A 11 23.52 -12.86 -10.03
CA ARG A 11 23.55 -11.40 -10.26
C ARG A 11 22.36 -10.68 -9.64
N ARG A 12 21.15 -11.23 -9.76
CA ARG A 12 19.92 -10.66 -9.16
C ARG A 12 19.96 -10.69 -7.64
N TRP A 13 20.47 -11.76 -7.05
CA TRP A 13 20.64 -11.86 -5.60
C TRP A 13 21.72 -10.89 -5.06
N ALA A 14 22.85 -10.77 -5.75
CA ALA A 14 23.89 -9.80 -5.41
C ALA A 14 23.37 -8.35 -5.48
N ALA A 15 22.54 -8.02 -6.49
CA ALA A 15 21.88 -6.73 -6.59
C ALA A 15 20.88 -6.48 -5.45
N ALA A 16 20.15 -7.52 -5.03
CA ALA A 16 19.24 -7.45 -3.89
C ALA A 16 19.99 -7.27 -2.56
N GLU A 17 21.16 -7.92 -2.39
CA GLU A 17 22.00 -7.75 -1.19
C GLU A 17 22.61 -6.35 -1.12
N ARG A 18 23.06 -5.78 -2.24
CA ARG A 18 23.49 -4.38 -2.31
C ARG A 18 22.37 -3.41 -1.94
N ALA A 19 21.16 -3.65 -2.44
CA ALA A 19 19.99 -2.87 -2.07
C ALA A 19 19.66 -3.01 -0.57
N ALA A 20 19.82 -4.21 0.00
CA ALA A 20 19.65 -4.47 1.43
C ALA A 20 20.71 -3.74 2.28
N ALA A 21 21.93 -3.56 1.76
CA ALA A 21 23.01 -2.79 2.38
C ALA A 21 22.86 -1.26 2.19
N GLY A 22 21.84 -0.79 1.46
CA GLY A 22 21.63 0.64 1.19
C GLY A 22 22.63 1.23 0.18
N LEU A 23 23.34 0.39 -0.58
CA LEU A 23 24.30 0.84 -1.59
C LEU A 23 23.57 1.25 -2.89
N PRO A 24 24.07 2.29 -3.60
CA PRO A 24 23.53 2.67 -4.89
C PRO A 24 23.72 1.54 -5.93
N PRO A 25 22.78 1.38 -6.89
CA PRO A 25 22.90 0.34 -7.92
C PRO A 25 24.10 0.62 -8.83
N GLU A 26 25.04 -0.34 -8.94
CA GLU A 26 26.28 -0.17 -9.73
C GLU A 26 26.04 -0.12 -11.24
N THR A 27 25.08 -0.88 -11.77
CA THR A 27 24.68 -0.86 -13.19
C THR A 27 23.39 -1.66 -13.33
N GLY A 28 22.26 -0.98 -13.46
CA GLY A 28 20.96 -1.61 -13.70
C GLY A 28 20.00 -0.57 -14.23
N PRO A 29 19.02 -0.95 -15.08
CA PRO A 29 18.07 0.01 -15.62
C PRO A 29 17.45 0.79 -14.47
N ALA A 30 17.47 2.12 -14.59
CA ALA A 30 16.86 3.03 -13.62
C ALA A 30 15.44 2.52 -13.26
N PRO A 31 14.94 2.75 -12.03
CA PRO A 31 13.63 2.29 -11.56
C PRO A 31 12.41 2.81 -12.35
N GLY A 32 12.63 3.43 -13.52
CA GLY A 32 11.64 4.06 -14.38
C GLY A 32 10.56 3.15 -14.95
N ARG A 33 10.75 1.83 -15.07
CA ARG A 33 9.67 0.94 -15.57
C ARG A 33 8.58 0.68 -14.54
N GLY A 34 8.93 0.55 -13.26
CA GLY A 34 7.96 0.42 -12.18
C GLY A 34 7.27 1.74 -11.87
N GLN A 35 8.03 2.83 -11.90
CA GLN A 35 7.50 4.17 -11.70
C GLN A 35 6.57 4.59 -12.84
N ALA A 36 6.88 4.26 -14.09
CA ALA A 36 5.98 4.46 -15.22
C ALA A 36 4.70 3.62 -15.08
N TRP A 37 4.76 2.35 -14.68
CA TRP A 37 3.55 1.55 -14.47
C TRP A 37 2.69 2.04 -13.32
N VAL A 38 3.30 2.50 -12.22
CA VAL A 38 2.56 3.10 -11.09
C VAL A 38 1.99 4.45 -11.50
N LEU A 39 2.73 5.27 -12.24
CA LEU A 39 2.23 6.54 -12.76
C LEU A 39 1.11 6.30 -13.77
N THR A 40 1.24 5.33 -14.66
CA THR A 40 0.20 4.92 -15.61
C THR A 40 -0.99 4.34 -14.88
N ALA A 41 -0.82 3.52 -13.85
CA ALA A 41 -1.92 3.03 -13.04
C ALA A 41 -2.62 4.17 -12.31
N VAL A 42 -1.89 5.12 -11.74
CA VAL A 42 -2.43 6.32 -11.09
C VAL A 42 -3.12 7.23 -12.11
N VAL A 43 -2.56 7.41 -13.30
CA VAL A 43 -3.13 8.21 -14.39
C VAL A 43 -4.36 7.53 -14.96
N VAL A 44 -4.39 6.21 -15.12
CA VAL A 44 -5.55 5.45 -15.57
C VAL A 44 -6.64 5.45 -14.51
N LEU A 45 -6.28 5.38 -13.22
CA LEU A 45 -7.24 5.44 -12.12
C LEU A 45 -7.77 6.87 -11.96
N ALA A 46 -6.93 7.90 -12.07
CA ALA A 46 -7.33 9.29 -12.10
C ALA A 46 -8.17 9.63 -13.35
N ALA A 47 -7.80 9.12 -14.51
CA ALA A 47 -8.56 9.25 -15.76
C ALA A 47 -9.85 8.44 -15.71
N GLY A 48 -9.90 7.31 -15.01
CA GLY A 48 -11.12 6.53 -14.79
C GLY A 48 -12.05 7.20 -13.80
N VAL A 49 -11.53 7.80 -12.72
CA VAL A 49 -12.30 8.65 -11.80
C VAL A 49 -12.79 9.91 -12.51
N PHE A 50 -11.93 10.54 -13.32
CA PHE A 50 -12.29 11.73 -14.08
C PHE A 50 -13.27 11.43 -15.21
N ALA A 51 -13.09 10.33 -15.95
CA ALA A 51 -14.04 9.88 -16.96
C ALA A 51 -15.35 9.41 -16.33
N GLY A 52 -15.30 8.77 -15.15
CA GLY A 52 -16.47 8.44 -14.35
C GLY A 52 -17.21 9.69 -13.88
N PHE A 53 -16.47 10.73 -13.46
CA PHE A 53 -17.01 12.04 -13.09
C PHE A 53 -17.58 12.79 -14.29
N VAL A 54 -16.90 12.78 -15.44
CA VAL A 54 -17.36 13.41 -16.68
C VAL A 54 -18.57 12.66 -17.24
N ALA A 55 -18.56 11.33 -17.24
CA ALA A 55 -19.72 10.51 -17.59
C ALA A 55 -20.88 10.78 -16.62
N PHE A 56 -20.62 10.91 -15.33
CA PHE A 56 -21.60 11.31 -14.31
C PHE A 56 -22.19 12.69 -14.59
N VAL A 57 -21.37 13.68 -14.95
CA VAL A 57 -21.80 15.05 -15.29
C VAL A 57 -22.51 15.14 -16.63
N LEU A 58 -22.16 14.30 -17.61
CA LEU A 58 -22.78 14.29 -18.95
C LEU A 58 -24.04 13.43 -19.01
N LEU A 59 -24.15 12.39 -18.19
CA LEU A 59 -25.34 11.55 -18.05
C LEU A 59 -26.33 12.10 -17.01
N LEU A 60 -26.15 13.35 -16.58
CA LEU A 60 -26.98 14.03 -15.58
C LEU A 60 -28.46 14.21 -15.96
N PRO A 61 -28.90 14.19 -17.24
CA PRO A 61 -30.32 13.97 -17.49
C PRO A 61 -30.52 12.46 -17.55
N GLN A 62 -31.15 11.89 -16.51
CA GLN A 62 -31.96 10.65 -16.47
C GLN A 62 -31.67 9.90 -15.15
N SER A 63 -32.58 10.07 -14.17
CA SER A 63 -33.16 9.10 -13.21
C SER A 63 -32.38 7.88 -12.66
N LEU A 64 -31.09 7.69 -12.94
CA LEU A 64 -30.29 6.53 -12.57
C LEU A 64 -29.82 6.55 -11.11
N PHE A 65 -29.90 7.70 -10.42
CA PHE A 65 -29.32 7.90 -9.09
C PHE A 65 -30.33 7.88 -7.92
N GLY A 66 -31.61 7.60 -8.18
CA GLY A 66 -32.63 7.50 -7.13
C GLY A 66 -32.91 8.81 -6.39
N GLY A 67 -34.00 8.86 -5.62
CA GLY A 67 -34.43 10.07 -4.91
C GLY A 67 -33.39 10.55 -3.88
N ALA A 68 -33.10 11.84 -3.89
CA ALA A 68 -32.30 12.47 -2.85
C ALA A 68 -33.00 12.29 -1.50
N VAL A 69 -32.27 11.74 -0.52
CA VAL A 69 -32.80 11.55 0.84
C VAL A 69 -32.40 12.77 1.66
N ALA A 70 -33.39 13.46 2.24
CA ALA A 70 -33.12 14.60 3.11
C ALA A 70 -32.20 14.19 4.27
N VAL A 71 -31.06 14.86 4.40
CA VAL A 71 -30.08 14.62 5.46
C VAL A 71 -30.25 15.71 6.52
N PRO A 72 -30.37 15.37 7.82
CA PRO A 72 -30.42 16.37 8.88
C PRO A 72 -29.18 17.28 8.85
N GLY A 73 -29.36 18.59 9.03
CA GLY A 73 -28.26 19.56 8.94
C GLY A 73 -27.11 19.30 9.93
N TRP A 74 -27.41 18.83 11.15
CA TRP A 74 -26.39 18.44 12.13
C TRP A 74 -25.54 17.24 11.65
N LEU A 75 -26.14 16.31 10.92
CA LEU A 75 -25.45 15.14 10.38
C LEU A 75 -24.54 15.55 9.22
N GLN A 76 -24.95 16.53 8.41
CA GLN A 76 -24.11 17.13 7.38
C GLN A 76 -22.88 17.82 7.99
N THR A 77 -23.07 18.66 9.02
CA THR A 77 -21.95 19.32 9.70
C THR A 77 -21.00 18.30 10.33
N THR A 78 -21.54 17.28 10.99
CA THR A 78 -20.72 16.22 11.62
C THR A 78 -19.95 15.41 10.59
N GLY A 79 -20.62 15.01 9.48
CA GLY A 79 -19.99 14.28 8.39
C GLY A 79 -18.85 15.06 7.75
N LEU A 80 -19.04 16.37 7.53
CA LEU A 80 -18.02 17.25 6.98
C LEU A 80 -16.81 17.38 7.92
N ILE A 81 -17.02 17.53 9.24
CA ILE A 81 -15.92 17.55 10.22
C ILE A 81 -15.11 16.24 10.17
N ILE A 82 -15.79 15.10 10.13
CA ILE A 82 -15.14 13.77 10.07
C ILE A 82 -14.37 13.59 8.77
N GLU A 83 -14.93 14.04 7.64
CA GLU A 83 -14.26 14.01 6.34
C GLU A 83 -12.97 14.84 6.36
N TRP A 84 -13.04 16.09 6.82
CA TRP A 84 -11.87 16.96 6.94
C TRP A 84 -10.81 16.38 7.88
N ALA A 85 -11.22 15.75 8.99
CA ALA A 85 -10.31 15.03 9.86
C ALA A 85 -9.59 13.89 9.12
N GLY A 86 -10.29 13.14 8.28
CA GLY A 86 -9.72 12.11 7.41
C GLY A 86 -8.70 12.66 6.42
N ILE A 87 -9.03 13.77 5.72
CA ILE A 87 -8.13 14.42 4.76
C ILE A 87 -6.86 14.93 5.46
N LEU A 88 -7.02 15.66 6.57
CA LEU A 88 -5.89 16.19 7.34
C LEU A 88 -4.99 15.08 7.89
N LEU A 89 -5.58 13.98 8.37
CA LEU A 89 -4.83 12.80 8.79
C LEU A 89 -4.05 12.19 7.62
N GLY A 90 -4.67 12.06 6.43
CA GLY A 90 -4.01 11.58 5.22
C GLY A 90 -2.79 12.43 4.85
N ILE A 91 -2.95 13.77 4.83
CA ILE A 91 -1.85 14.71 4.58
C ILE A 91 -0.74 14.54 5.63
N PHE A 92 -1.09 14.48 6.91
CA PHE A 92 -0.13 14.29 8.00
C PHE A 92 0.68 12.99 7.83
N VAL A 93 0.02 11.88 7.49
CA VAL A 93 0.68 10.59 7.24
C VAL A 93 1.65 10.67 6.05
N TRP A 94 1.26 11.33 4.95
CA TRP A 94 2.12 11.52 3.77
C TRP A 94 3.32 12.43 4.02
N VAL A 95 3.12 13.52 4.80
CA VAL A 95 4.19 14.44 5.20
C VAL A 95 5.16 13.74 6.14
N ARG A 96 4.65 13.04 7.16
CA ARG A 96 5.47 12.25 8.09
C ARG A 96 6.29 11.22 7.34
N ALA A 97 5.67 10.43 6.45
CA ALA A 97 6.38 9.43 5.66
C ALA A 97 7.48 10.03 4.76
N GLY A 98 7.26 11.26 4.27
CA GLY A 98 8.28 12.01 3.54
C GLY A 98 9.48 12.42 4.38
N ARG A 99 9.24 12.77 5.65
CA ARG A 99 10.31 13.15 6.59
C ARG A 99 11.04 11.95 7.18
N THR A 100 10.36 10.82 7.40
CA THR A 100 10.96 9.61 7.99
C THR A 100 11.54 8.63 6.97
N GLY A 101 11.41 8.91 5.67
CA GLY A 101 11.86 8.00 4.62
C GLY A 101 10.99 6.74 4.45
N GLU A 102 9.85 6.66 5.15
CA GLU A 102 8.86 5.58 5.04
C GLU A 102 8.06 5.61 3.72
N ARG A 103 8.36 6.54 2.79
CA ARG A 103 7.65 6.65 1.52
C ARG A 103 7.86 5.39 0.67
N PRO A 104 6.79 4.69 0.26
CA PRO A 104 6.90 3.50 -0.59
C PRO A 104 7.64 3.75 -1.90
N ILE A 105 7.54 4.98 -2.43
CA ILE A 105 8.14 5.39 -3.72
C ILE A 105 9.65 5.63 -3.61
N SER A 106 10.15 6.03 -2.44
CA SER A 106 11.59 6.28 -2.23
C SER A 106 12.34 5.06 -1.71
N MET A 107 11.64 4.00 -1.29
CA MET A 107 12.28 2.75 -0.90
C MET A 107 12.78 2.03 -2.15
N ASN A 108 14.09 1.90 -2.29
CA ASN A 108 14.69 0.90 -3.16
C ASN A 108 14.27 -0.47 -2.65
N LEU A 109 13.16 -0.98 -3.18
CA LEU A 109 12.59 -2.26 -2.77
C LEU A 109 13.65 -3.35 -3.02
N VAL A 110 14.12 -3.97 -1.94
CA VAL A 110 15.15 -5.02 -1.97
C VAL A 110 14.73 -6.14 -2.92
N VAL A 111 13.44 -6.45 -2.91
CA VAL A 111 12.84 -7.47 -3.76
C VAL A 111 12.66 -7.06 -5.21
N ALA A 112 12.79 -5.79 -5.59
CA ALA A 112 12.51 -5.33 -6.96
C ALA A 112 13.41 -6.00 -8.01
N GLN A 113 14.66 -6.27 -7.65
CA GLN A 113 15.69 -6.89 -8.50
C GLN A 113 15.50 -8.41 -8.68
N LEU A 114 14.66 -9.03 -7.84
CA LEU A 114 14.38 -10.46 -7.87
C LEU A 114 13.34 -10.82 -8.94
N SER A 115 13.41 -12.02 -9.51
CA SER A 115 12.35 -12.57 -10.37
C SER A 115 11.07 -12.84 -9.59
N PHE A 116 9.97 -13.09 -10.29
CA PHE A 116 8.71 -13.46 -9.66
C PHE A 116 8.81 -14.71 -8.76
N THR A 117 9.56 -15.72 -9.20
CA THR A 117 9.80 -16.95 -8.42
C THR A 117 10.60 -16.67 -7.16
N GLN A 118 11.67 -15.86 -7.26
CA GLN A 118 12.49 -15.44 -6.12
C GLN A 118 11.70 -14.56 -5.14
N LYS A 119 10.88 -13.61 -5.64
CA LYS A 119 9.96 -12.81 -4.83
C LYS A 119 8.98 -13.68 -4.05
N ARG A 120 8.42 -14.72 -4.69
CA ARG A 120 7.50 -15.67 -4.05
C ARG A 120 8.21 -16.50 -2.98
N ARG A 121 9.45 -16.95 -3.24
CA ARG A 121 10.30 -17.65 -2.27
C ARG A 121 10.57 -16.78 -1.03
N VAL A 122 11.06 -15.55 -1.20
CA VAL A 122 11.27 -14.60 -0.09
C VAL A 122 9.97 -14.39 0.69
N ALA A 123 8.85 -14.19 0.00
CA ALA A 123 7.55 -14.04 0.67
C ALA A 123 7.11 -15.31 1.42
N ASN A 124 7.48 -16.50 0.96
CA ASN A 124 7.18 -17.77 1.63
C ASN A 124 8.08 -17.99 2.85
N GLN A 125 9.36 -17.62 2.77
CA GLN A 125 10.29 -17.62 3.90
C GLN A 125 9.81 -16.70 5.02
N ILE A 126 9.42 -15.45 4.71
CA ILE A 126 8.83 -14.51 5.68
C ILE A 126 7.54 -15.07 6.30
N LYS A 127 6.78 -15.86 5.54
CA LYS A 127 5.54 -16.50 6.04
C LYS A 127 5.80 -17.77 6.85
N GLY A 128 7.05 -18.22 6.98
CA GLY A 128 7.41 -19.50 7.60
C GLY A 128 6.95 -20.73 6.81
N ARG A 129 6.68 -20.59 5.50
CA ARG A 129 6.27 -21.70 4.62
C ARG A 129 7.45 -22.42 3.98
N GLU A 130 8.59 -21.76 3.92
CA GLU A 130 9.85 -22.30 3.40
C GLU A 130 10.96 -22.01 4.41
N PRO A 131 11.93 -22.91 4.58
CA PRO A 131 13.08 -22.67 5.46
C PRO A 131 13.92 -21.50 4.93
N ALA A 132 14.44 -20.69 5.85
CA ALA A 132 15.28 -19.57 5.50
C ALA A 132 16.70 -20.06 5.19
N HIS A 133 17.18 -19.80 3.97
CA HIS A 133 18.54 -20.13 3.59
C HIS A 133 19.53 -19.11 4.18
N PRO A 134 20.65 -19.54 4.80
CA PRO A 134 21.61 -18.62 5.44
C PRO A 134 22.15 -17.55 4.48
N GLU A 135 22.36 -17.93 3.22
CA GLU A 135 22.89 -17.05 2.16
C GLU A 135 21.89 -15.95 1.75
N GLU A 136 20.59 -16.22 1.85
CA GLU A 136 19.53 -15.29 1.46
C GLU A 136 19.05 -14.44 2.65
N MET A 137 19.44 -14.79 3.88
CA MET A 137 18.87 -14.28 5.12
C MET A 137 18.92 -12.75 5.24
N ARG A 138 20.03 -12.13 4.84
CA ARG A 138 20.19 -10.66 4.88
C ARG A 138 19.14 -9.95 4.02
N VAL A 139 18.91 -10.47 2.82
CA VAL A 139 17.93 -9.94 1.85
C VAL A 139 16.51 -10.15 2.40
N VAL A 140 16.24 -11.30 3.00
CA VAL A 140 14.93 -11.64 3.57
C VAL A 140 14.59 -10.75 4.77
N ILE A 141 15.55 -10.52 5.67
CA ILE A 141 15.38 -9.61 6.82
C ILE A 141 15.14 -8.17 6.34
N ALA A 142 15.91 -7.69 5.37
CA ALA A 142 15.74 -6.35 4.82
C ALA A 142 14.37 -6.20 4.13
N ALA A 143 13.94 -7.19 3.36
CA ALA A 143 12.62 -7.23 2.74
C ALA A 143 11.49 -7.25 3.79
N ALA A 144 11.65 -8.01 4.88
CA ALA A 144 10.70 -8.05 5.99
C ALA A 144 10.60 -6.68 6.70
N ARG A 145 11.72 -6.00 6.96
CA ARG A 145 11.74 -4.64 7.53
C ARG A 145 11.03 -3.63 6.63
N GLN A 146 11.28 -3.68 5.32
CA GLN A 146 10.57 -2.83 4.35
C GLN A 146 9.07 -3.14 4.34
N ALA A 147 8.69 -4.41 4.38
CA ALA A 147 7.28 -4.82 4.43
C ALA A 147 6.58 -4.29 5.69
N VAL A 148 7.22 -4.32 6.87
CA VAL A 148 6.70 -3.72 8.10
C VAL A 148 6.47 -2.22 7.93
N ALA A 149 7.45 -1.49 7.43
CA ALA A 149 7.34 -0.05 7.24
C ALA A 149 6.19 0.33 6.30
N VAL A 150 6.11 -0.34 5.13
CA VAL A 150 5.03 -0.12 4.15
C VAL A 150 3.66 -0.49 4.73
N GLN A 151 3.58 -1.57 5.50
CA GLN A 151 2.33 -2.02 6.11
C GLN A 151 1.86 -1.07 7.22
N ARG A 152 2.77 -0.54 8.04
CA ARG A 152 2.48 0.50 9.05
C ARG A 152 2.00 1.79 8.38
N PHE A 153 2.67 2.24 7.32
CA PHE A 153 2.24 3.37 6.51
C PHE A 153 0.82 3.14 5.95
N SER A 154 0.58 1.99 5.33
CA SER A 154 -0.72 1.63 4.75
C SER A 154 -1.83 1.59 5.80
N LEU A 155 -1.57 1.07 7.00
CA LEU A 155 -2.55 1.04 8.10
C LEU A 155 -2.92 2.46 8.57
N ARG A 156 -1.94 3.35 8.72
CA ARG A 156 -2.18 4.76 9.09
C ARG A 156 -3.00 5.48 8.01
N LEU A 157 -2.68 5.22 6.75
CA LEU A 157 -3.41 5.81 5.62
C LEU A 157 -4.83 5.24 5.49
N LEU A 158 -5.03 3.96 5.81
CA LEU A 158 -6.34 3.34 5.79
C LEU A 158 -7.29 3.95 6.82
N LEU A 159 -6.78 4.38 7.99
CA LEU A 159 -7.58 5.14 8.96
C LEU A 159 -8.08 6.47 8.37
N ALA A 160 -7.23 7.18 7.61
CA ALA A 160 -7.62 8.40 6.92
C ALA A 160 -8.73 8.13 5.89
N TYR A 161 -8.63 7.04 5.12
CA TYR A 161 -9.68 6.65 4.17
C TYR A 161 -10.99 6.24 4.84
N VAL A 162 -10.94 5.56 5.99
CA VAL A 162 -12.14 5.21 6.77
C VAL A 162 -12.86 6.47 7.23
N LEU A 163 -12.14 7.44 7.79
CA LEU A 163 -12.72 8.72 8.21
C LEU A 163 -13.32 9.48 7.02
N PHE A 164 -12.59 9.55 5.90
CA PHE A 164 -13.07 10.18 4.67
C PHE A 164 -14.37 9.54 4.17
N ALA A 165 -14.41 8.21 4.06
CA ALA A 165 -15.59 7.47 3.59
C ALA A 165 -16.76 7.57 4.57
N LEU A 166 -16.49 7.54 5.88
CA LEU A 166 -17.50 7.72 6.92
C LEU A 166 -18.11 9.13 6.89
N GLY A 167 -17.28 10.16 6.77
CA GLY A 167 -17.74 11.53 6.62
C GLY A 167 -18.67 11.68 5.42
N ASN A 168 -18.21 11.24 4.25
CA ASN A 168 -19.01 11.25 3.01
C ASN A 168 -20.32 10.45 3.14
N LEU A 169 -20.30 9.27 3.77
CA LEU A 169 -21.49 8.47 4.02
C LEU A 169 -22.55 9.23 4.85
N MET A 170 -22.10 10.04 5.80
CA MET A 170 -22.98 10.76 6.73
C MET A 170 -23.68 11.96 6.07
N TRP A 171 -23.00 12.71 5.19
CA TRP A 171 -23.57 13.93 4.62
C TRP A 171 -24.11 13.78 3.20
N THR A 172 -23.74 12.73 2.46
CA THR A 172 -24.26 12.52 1.11
C THR A 172 -25.76 12.21 1.11
N ASP A 173 -26.47 12.90 0.22
CA ASP A 173 -27.90 12.81 -0.03
C ASP A 173 -28.25 11.79 -1.13
N TRP A 174 -27.24 11.25 -1.83
CA TRP A 174 -27.40 10.36 -2.96
C TRP A 174 -27.37 8.90 -2.50
N VAL A 175 -28.45 8.15 -2.77
CA VAL A 175 -28.59 6.75 -2.34
C VAL A 175 -27.46 5.88 -2.87
N LEU A 176 -27.09 6.04 -4.16
CA LEU A 176 -26.00 5.26 -4.75
C LEU A 176 -24.65 5.58 -4.10
N ALA A 177 -24.37 6.86 -3.82
CA ALA A 177 -23.15 7.27 -3.13
C ALA A 177 -23.07 6.65 -1.72
N ARG A 178 -24.19 6.67 -0.97
CA ARG A 178 -24.26 5.99 0.35
C ARG A 178 -23.94 4.50 0.24
N ILE A 179 -24.50 3.81 -0.74
CA ILE A 179 -24.22 2.38 -0.94
C ILE A 179 -22.74 2.17 -1.24
N LEU A 180 -22.14 2.98 -2.11
CA LEU A 180 -20.72 2.88 -2.45
C LEU A 180 -19.81 3.14 -1.23
N TYR A 181 -20.08 4.19 -0.45
CA TYR A 181 -19.31 4.49 0.77
C TYR A 181 -19.51 3.42 1.84
N ALA A 182 -20.72 2.86 1.99
CA ALA A 182 -20.98 1.75 2.90
C ALA A 182 -20.21 0.47 2.48
N ILE A 183 -20.18 0.14 1.19
CA ILE A 183 -19.37 -0.96 0.66
C ILE A 183 -17.88 -0.69 0.90
N ALA A 184 -17.40 0.53 0.61
CA ALA A 184 -16.01 0.90 0.86
C ALA A 184 -15.62 0.75 2.34
N LEU A 185 -16.48 1.22 3.25
CA LEU A 185 -16.32 1.03 4.70
C LEU A 185 -16.26 -0.45 5.08
N ALA A 186 -17.17 -1.29 4.56
CA ALA A 186 -17.15 -2.73 4.82
C ALA A 186 -15.85 -3.39 4.35
N VAL A 187 -15.36 -3.02 3.16
CA VAL A 187 -14.07 -3.47 2.63
C VAL A 187 -12.93 -3.03 3.56
N PHE A 188 -12.92 -1.78 4.03
CA PHE A 188 -11.88 -1.30 4.95
C PHE A 188 -11.93 -2.02 6.30
N VAL A 189 -13.12 -2.25 6.87
CA VAL A 189 -13.31 -2.99 8.12
C VAL A 189 -12.74 -4.41 8.02
N VAL A 190 -12.87 -5.07 6.87
CA VAL A 190 -12.27 -6.40 6.61
C VAL A 190 -10.76 -6.30 6.33
N ALA A 191 -10.32 -5.25 5.65
CA ALA A 191 -8.91 -5.04 5.30
C ALA A 191 -8.01 -4.78 6.52
N VAL A 192 -8.51 -4.09 7.56
CA VAL A 192 -7.77 -3.80 8.81
C VAL A 192 -7.25 -5.08 9.49
N PRO A 193 -8.09 -6.05 9.90
CA PRO A 193 -7.62 -7.23 10.63
C PRO A 193 -6.71 -8.11 9.76
N LEU A 194 -6.98 -8.21 8.45
CA LEU A 194 -6.09 -8.91 7.51
C LEU A 194 -4.71 -8.25 7.43
N SER A 195 -4.68 -6.92 7.41
CA SER A 195 -3.46 -6.12 7.37
C SER A 195 -2.68 -6.20 8.68
N LEU A 196 -3.36 -6.19 9.83
CA LEU A 196 -2.75 -6.38 11.15
C LEU A 196 -2.20 -7.80 11.31
N LYS A 197 -2.93 -8.82 10.87
CA LYS A 197 -2.46 -10.22 10.89
C LYS A 197 -1.20 -10.41 10.04
N LYS A 198 -1.14 -9.75 8.88
CA LYS A 198 0.06 -9.74 8.03
C LYS A 198 1.21 -9.03 8.74
N LEU A 199 0.98 -7.85 9.33
CA LEU A 199 1.99 -7.10 10.05
C LEU A 199 2.59 -7.93 11.20
N ARG A 200 1.74 -8.46 12.09
CA ARG A 200 2.16 -9.30 13.22
C ARG A 200 3.02 -10.47 12.77
N ARG A 201 2.60 -11.19 11.71
CA ARG A 201 3.37 -12.31 11.19
C ARG A 201 4.78 -11.91 10.73
N VAL A 202 4.93 -10.74 10.11
CA VAL A 202 6.24 -10.25 9.66
C VAL A 202 7.07 -9.78 10.86
N GLU A 203 6.45 -9.16 11.85
CA GLU A 203 7.10 -8.78 13.11
C GLU A 203 7.58 -10.02 13.89
N ASP A 204 6.74 -11.05 14.01
CA ASP A 204 7.08 -12.34 14.63
C ASP A 204 8.25 -13.01 13.89
N PHE A 205 8.26 -12.97 12.55
CA PHE A 205 9.38 -13.47 11.76
C PHE A 205 10.68 -12.71 12.10
N LEU A 206 10.62 -11.38 12.18
CA LEU A 206 11.79 -10.57 12.51
C LEU A 206 12.30 -10.82 13.93
N GLN A 207 11.42 -10.97 14.92
CA GLN A 207 11.77 -11.27 16.31
C GLN A 207 12.44 -12.64 16.46
N ASN A 208 11.93 -13.66 15.77
CA ASN A 208 12.49 -15.01 15.82
C ASN A 208 13.80 -15.16 15.04
N THR A 209 14.04 -14.31 14.04
CA THR A 209 15.21 -14.41 13.15
C THR A 209 16.34 -13.46 13.53
N VAL A 210 16.05 -12.36 14.24
CA VAL A 210 17.03 -11.37 14.69
C VAL A 210 16.76 -10.99 16.16
N PRO A 211 17.27 -11.75 17.14
CA PRO A 211 16.97 -11.57 18.57
C PRO A 211 17.35 -10.19 19.12
N ASP A 212 18.36 -9.52 18.54
CA ASP A 212 18.93 -8.26 19.05
C ASP A 212 18.56 -7.02 18.21
N ALA A 213 17.56 -7.10 17.32
CA ALA A 213 17.14 -5.92 16.57
C ALA A 213 16.38 -4.94 17.49
N PRO A 214 16.83 -3.68 17.66
CA PRO A 214 16.02 -2.68 18.34
C PRO A 214 14.65 -2.56 17.63
N PRO A 215 13.55 -2.29 18.38
CA PRO A 215 12.23 -2.15 17.79
C PRO A 215 12.30 -1.14 16.65
N ALA A 216 11.83 -1.54 15.46
CA ALA A 216 11.82 -0.66 14.29
C ALA A 216 11.06 0.63 14.63
N PRO A 217 11.64 1.82 14.36
CA PRO A 217 11.06 3.11 14.71
C PRO A 217 9.67 3.37 14.06
#